data_AF-A0AAU3M8M9-F1
#
_entry.id   AF-A0AAU3M8M9-F1
#
_cell.length_a   1.000
_cell.length_b   1.000
_cell.length_c   1.000
_cell.angle_alpha   90.00
_cell.angle_beta   90.00
_cell.angle_gamma   90.00
#
_symmetry.space_group_name_H-M   'P 1'
#
loop_
_entity.id
_entity.type
_entity.pdbx_description
1 polymer ?
#
loop_
_entity_poly.entity_id
_entity_poly.type
_entity_poly.pdbx_seq_one_letter_code
_entity_poly.pdbx_strand_id
1 'polypeptide(L)' 'MDVLLAALDRQGFKSWQSLEGSWFFSRDGNVTTIDHEPGSAGEWLDLVSTLRDMGLVLPDED' A
#
# COMPACT_ATOMS: atom_id res chain seq x y z
N MET A 1 -9.00 -3.13 -1.76
CA MET A 1 -7.69 -3.40 -1.10
C MET A 1 -6.93 -4.58 -1.71
N ASP A 2 -7.56 -5.73 -1.94
CA ASP A 2 -6.89 -6.98 -2.35
C ASP A 2 -5.96 -6.86 -3.56
N VAL A 3 -6.36 -6.12 -4.60
CA VAL A 3 -5.55 -5.91 -5.80
C VAL A 3 -4.23 -5.19 -5.47
N LEU A 4 -4.27 -4.19 -4.58
CA LEU A 4 -3.09 -3.48 -4.14
C LEU A 4 -2.16 -4.42 -3.35
N LEU A 5 -2.71 -5.19 -2.41
CA LEU A 5 -1.94 -6.16 -1.62
C LEU A 5 -1.24 -7.20 -2.51
N ALA A 6 -1.95 -7.71 -3.52
CA ALA A 6 -1.36 -8.63 -4.48
C ALA A 6 -0.25 -7.99 -5.33
N ALA A 7 -0.37 -6.72 -5.69
CA ALA A 7 0.66 -5.99 -6.41
C ALA A 7 1.90 -5.73 -5.54
N LEU A 8 1.68 -5.42 -4.26
CA LEU A 8 2.71 -5.21 -3.25
C LEU A 8 3.52 -6.48 -2.98
N ASP A 9 2.84 -7.61 -2.76
CA ASP A 9 3.46 -8.93 -2.52
C ASP A 9 4.39 -9.34 -3.67
N ARG A 10 3.91 -9.19 -4.92
CA ARG A 10 4.71 -9.47 -6.14
C ARG A 10 5.98 -8.62 -6.25
N GLN A 11 6.01 -7.48 -5.57
CA GLN A 11 7.12 -6.51 -5.62
C GLN A 11 7.97 -6.53 -4.35
N GLY A 12 7.77 -7.51 -3.47
CA GLY A 12 8.56 -7.71 -2.26
C GLY A 12 8.19 -6.78 -1.10
N PHE A 13 7.04 -6.11 -1.17
CA PHE A 13 6.50 -5.41 -0.01
C PHE A 13 5.93 -6.41 0.99
N LYS A 14 6.03 -6.09 2.26
CA LYS A 14 5.30 -6.75 3.35
C LYS A 14 4.09 -5.91 3.69
N SER A 15 2.92 -6.54 3.79
CA SER A 15 1.68 -5.86 4.15
C SER A 15 0.97 -6.65 5.24
N TRP A 16 0.52 -5.97 6.30
CA TRP A 16 -0.23 -6.60 7.38
C TRP A 16 -1.21 -5.61 8.02
N GLN A 17 -2.26 -6.15 8.62
CA GLN A 17 -3.26 -5.37 9.34
C GLN A 17 -3.10 -5.58 10.86
N SER A 18 -3.27 -4.52 11.65
CA SER A 18 -3.38 -4.62 13.10
C SER A 18 -4.77 -5.08 13.54
N LEU A 19 -4.89 -5.49 14.80
CA LEU A 19 -6.17 -5.80 15.43
C LEU A 19 -7.13 -4.59 15.46
N GLU A 20 -6.59 -3.38 15.45
CA GLU A 20 -7.35 -2.13 15.46
C GLU A 20 -7.84 -1.72 14.05
N GLY A 21 -7.43 -2.44 13.01
CA GLY A 21 -7.86 -2.21 11.62
C GLY A 21 -6.88 -1.39 10.78
N SER A 22 -5.80 -0.89 11.37
CA SER A 22 -4.75 -0.14 10.66
C SER A 22 -3.93 -1.05 9.76
N TRP A 23 -3.53 -0.54 8.60
CA TRP A 23 -2.71 -1.24 7.63
C TRP A 23 -1.27 -0.75 7.66
N PHE A 24 -0.33 -1.68 7.60
CA PHE A 24 1.09 -1.42 7.57
C PHE A 24 1.67 -1.97 6.28
N PHE A 25 2.56 -1.20 5.67
CA PHE A 25 3.26 -1.55 4.45
C PHE A 25 4.75 -1.30 4.64
N SER A 26 5.59 -2.28 4.34
CA SER A 26 7.03 -2.16 4.52
C SER A 26 7.82 -2.69 3.34
N ARG A 27 8.91 -1.98 3.02
CA ARG A 27 9.90 -2.38 2.02
C ARG A 27 11.25 -1.73 2.32
N ASP A 28 12.33 -2.51 2.23
CA ASP A 28 13.72 -2.04 2.37
C ASP A 28 13.98 -1.15 3.61
N GLY A 29 13.35 -1.49 4.74
CA GLY A 29 13.48 -0.72 6.00
C GLY A 29 12.58 0.50 6.12
N ASN A 30 11.88 0.90 5.05
CA ASN A 30 10.81 1.89 5.09
C ASN A 30 9.50 1.22 5.53
N VAL A 31 8.73 1.91 6.35
CA VAL A 31 7.40 1.50 6.81
C VAL A 31 6.45 2.67 6.67
N THR A 32 5.28 2.44 6.09
CA THR A 32 4.17 3.38 6.09
C THR A 32 2.93 2.70 6.67
N THR A 33 2.05 3.51 7.27
CA THR A 33 0.86 3.04 7.97
C THR A 33 -0.32 3.92 7.60
N ILE A 34 -1.50 3.31 7.47
CA ILE A 34 -2.79 4.00 7.40
C ILE A 34 -3.70 3.48 8.50
N ASP A 35 -4.45 4.36 9.15
CA ASP A 35 -5.32 3.99 10.27
C ASP A 35 -6.55 3.19 9.84
N HIS A 36 -7.01 3.38 8.59
CA HIS A 36 -8.18 2.73 8.02
C HIS A 36 -8.00 2.46 6.52
N GLU A 37 -8.83 1.57 5.98
CA GLU A 37 -8.90 1.36 4.53
C GLU A 37 -9.41 2.64 3.83
N PRO A 38 -8.74 3.12 2.76
CA PRO A 38 -9.13 4.37 2.11
C PRO A 38 -10.57 4.32 1.60
N GLY A 39 -11.41 5.25 2.07
CA GLY A 39 -12.83 5.31 1.71
C GLY A 39 -13.09 6.18 0.46
N SER A 40 -12.16 7.08 0.14
CA SER A 40 -12.28 8.06 -0.93
C SER A 40 -11.18 7.90 -1.98
N ALA A 41 -11.46 8.33 -3.22
CA ALA A 41 -10.46 8.32 -4.30
C ALA A 41 -9.20 9.13 -3.95
N GLY A 42 -9.35 10.26 -3.23
CA GLY A 42 -8.21 11.06 -2.77
C GLY A 42 -7.30 10.31 -1.78
N GLU A 43 -7.89 9.58 -0.83
CA GLU A 43 -7.14 8.77 0.13
C GLU A 43 -6.42 7.60 -0.58
N TRP A 44 -7.06 6.99 -1.57
CA TRP A 44 -6.43 5.98 -2.42
C TRP A 44 -5.21 6.53 -3.18
N LEU A 45 -5.35 7.72 -3.76
CA LEU A 45 -4.25 8.36 -4.50
C LEU A 45 -3.08 8.71 -3.57
N ASP A 46 -3.36 9.18 -2.36
CA ASP A 46 -2.33 9.52 -1.37
C ASP A 46 -1.56 8.27 -0.91
N LEU A 47 -2.28 7.19 -0.61
CA LEU A 47 -1.68 5.89 -0.29
C LEU A 47 -0.81 5.38 -1.43
N VAL A 48 -1.34 5.37 -2.66
CA VAL A 48 -0.60 4.91 -3.83
C VAL A 48 0.63 5.77 -4.08
N SER A 49 0.52 7.10 -3.94
CA SER A 49 1.65 8.01 -4.09
C SER A 49 2.75 7.71 -3.06
N THR A 50 2.37 7.46 -1.81
CA THR A 50 3.30 7.08 -0.74
C THR A 50 3.99 5.76 -1.05
N LEU A 51 3.24 4.74 -1.49
CA LEU A 51 3.81 3.44 -1.85
C LEU A 51 4.72 3.54 -3.08
N ARG A 52 4.41 4.42 -4.04
CA ARG A 52 5.26 4.69 -5.21
C ARG A 52 6.58 5.33 -4.83
N ASP A 53 6.58 6.24 -3.85
CA ASP A 53 7.81 6.80 -3.29
C ASP A 53 8.67 5.70 -2.63
N MET A 54 8.02 4.70 -2.03
CA MET A 54 8.67 3.48 -1.52
C MET A 54 9.05 2.47 -2.62
N GLY A 55 8.87 2.79 -3.90
CA GLY A 55 9.26 1.97 -5.04
C GLY A 55 8.17 1.05 -5.60
N LEU A 56 6.90 1.24 -5.24
CA LEU A 56 5.79 0.55 -5.89
C LEU A 56 5.73 0.95 -7.36
N VAL A 57 5.77 -0.04 -8.24
CA VAL A 57 5.52 0.11 -9.67
C VAL A 57 4.14 -0.47 -9.94
N LEU A 58 3.21 0.39 -10.34
CA LEU A 58 1.92 -0.09 -10.83
C LEU A 58 2.10 -0.60 -12.25
N PRO A 59 1.45 -1.71 -12.64
CA PRO A 59 1.42 -2.09 -14.05
C PRO A 59 0.74 -0.97 -14.83
N ASP A 60 1.39 -0.47 -15.89
CA ASP A 60 0.72 0.36 -16.88
C ASP A 60 -0.43 -0.46 -17.48
N GLU A 61 -1.63 0.13 -17.51
CA GLU A 61 -2.78 -0.44 -18.22
C GLU A 61 -2.47 -0.32 -19.72
N ASP A 62 -2.10 -1.43 -20.36
CA ASP A 62 -2.03 -1.56 -21.84
C ASP A 62 -3.45 -1.62 -22.44
#